data_AF-A0AAD9DI40-F1
#
_entry.id   AF-A0AAD9DI40-F1
#
_cell.length_a   1.000
_cell.length_b   1.000
_cell.length_c   1.000
_cell.angle_alpha   90.00
_cell.angle_beta   90.00
_cell.angle_gamma   90.00
#
_symmetry.space_group_name_H-M   'P 1'
#
loop_
_entity.id
_entity.type
_entity.pdbx_description
1 polymer ?
#
loop_
_entity_poly.entity_id
_entity_poly.type
_entity_poly.pdbx_seq_one_letter_code
_entity_poly.pdbx_strand_id
1 'polypeptide(L)'
;MQPLPLEPICVYVSQGKEKMTSDTGERIRFHGRHKLAMEIFSQRQILLPSAFVQVDWNNVNKALHAVHDIAGTNYRLNKCDGTHSLLCPSCLTAKETCAHVLMCEEADRVKCFQMSADNLHSWLRSVDTCEVLEVHIMRFVRSMNSERFLIASLESAGNRDPILNRLARSQDKIGWRRFMEGMISKEFCRYP
;
A
#
# COMPACT_ATOMS: atom_id res chain seq x y z
N MET A 1 -12.49 6.83 -42.33
CA MET A 1 -13.35 5.87 -41.61
C MET A 1 -14.53 6.63 -41.06
N GLN A 2 -15.74 6.14 -41.28
CA GLN A 2 -16.98 6.81 -40.85
C GLN A 2 -17.49 6.10 -39.57
N PRO A 3 -17.91 6.83 -38.53
CA PRO A 3 -18.52 6.24 -37.34
C PRO A 3 -19.79 5.47 -37.70
N LEU A 4 -20.11 4.44 -36.92
CA LEU A 4 -21.36 3.69 -37.13
C LEU A 4 -22.57 4.59 -36.80
N PRO A 5 -23.74 4.34 -37.40
CA PRO A 5 -24.91 5.22 -37.28
C PRO A 5 -25.42 5.48 -35.84
N LEU A 6 -24.95 4.70 -34.86
CA LEU A 6 -25.35 4.77 -33.45
C LEU A 6 -24.19 5.09 -32.50
N GLU A 7 -23.01 5.49 -32.99
CA GLU A 7 -21.87 5.84 -32.14
C GLU A 7 -21.77 7.37 -31.96
N PRO A 8 -22.22 7.92 -30.82
CA PRO A 8 -22.22 9.37 -30.61
C PRO A 8 -20.82 9.98 -30.44
N ILE A 9 -19.81 9.17 -30.07
CA ILE A 9 -18.41 9.60 -29.90
C ILE A 9 -17.49 8.44 -30.33
N CYS A 10 -16.39 8.74 -31.04
CA CYS A 10 -15.34 7.79 -31.40
C CYS A 10 -13.96 8.34 -30.99
N VAL A 11 -13.11 7.49 -30.40
CA VAL A 11 -11.72 7.82 -30.05
C VAL A 11 -10.77 7.13 -31.03
N TYR A 12 -9.84 7.90 -31.58
CA TYR A 12 -8.86 7.43 -32.55
C TYR A 12 -7.44 7.58 -32.01
N VAL A 13 -6.60 6.57 -32.23
CA VAL A 13 -5.18 6.56 -31.88
C VAL A 13 -4.31 6.51 -33.15
N SER A 14 -3.00 6.62 -32.98
CA SER A 14 -2.03 6.57 -34.09
C SER A 14 -2.29 7.63 -35.17
N GLN A 15 -2.43 8.91 -34.74
CA GLN A 15 -2.75 10.05 -35.61
C GLN A 15 -4.03 9.86 -36.44
N GLY A 16 -5.06 9.23 -35.87
CA GLY A 16 -6.37 9.10 -36.51
C GLY A 16 -6.53 7.88 -37.41
N LYS A 17 -5.53 7.00 -37.49
CA LYS A 17 -5.54 5.83 -38.39
C LYS A 17 -6.22 4.60 -37.82
N GLU A 18 -6.40 4.55 -36.50
CA GLU A 18 -6.96 3.39 -35.82
C GLU A 18 -8.08 3.82 -34.89
N LYS A 19 -9.28 3.29 -35.12
CA LYS A 19 -10.45 3.51 -34.26
C LYS A 19 -10.36 2.54 -33.09
N MET A 20 -10.34 3.05 -31.86
CA MET A 20 -10.36 2.20 -30.68
C MET A 20 -11.75 1.60 -30.48
N THR A 21 -11.80 0.28 -30.32
CA THR A 21 -13.06 -0.51 -30.20
C THR A 21 -13.22 -1.22 -28.85
N SER A 22 -12.22 -1.17 -27.96
CA SER A 22 -12.26 -1.74 -26.60
C SER A 22 -12.25 -0.65 -25.53
N ASP A 23 -12.89 -0.88 -24.38
CA ASP A 23 -12.88 0.06 -23.24
C ASP A 23 -11.49 0.13 -22.61
N THR A 24 -10.64 1.00 -23.14
CA THR A 24 -9.34 1.34 -22.58
C THR A 24 -9.41 2.48 -21.58
N GLY A 25 -10.60 2.98 -21.26
CA GLY A 25 -10.79 4.12 -20.37
C GLY A 25 -10.15 3.88 -19.00
N GLU A 26 -10.27 2.66 -18.46
CA GLU A 26 -9.66 2.29 -17.19
C GLU A 26 -8.13 2.34 -17.23
N ARG A 27 -7.52 1.75 -18.27
CA ARG A 27 -6.06 1.74 -18.45
C ARG A 27 -5.48 3.15 -18.67
N ILE A 28 -6.17 3.96 -19.47
CA ILE A 28 -5.79 5.36 -19.71
C ILE A 28 -5.90 6.17 -18.41
N ARG A 29 -7.01 6.03 -17.67
CA ARG A 29 -7.19 6.69 -16.37
C ARG A 29 -6.11 6.27 -15.38
N PHE A 30 -5.81 4.98 -15.29
CA PHE A 30 -4.76 4.47 -14.40
C PHE A 30 -3.40 5.09 -14.73
N HIS A 31 -2.94 5.03 -15.99
CA HIS A 31 -1.64 5.59 -16.37
C HIS A 31 -1.58 7.12 -16.27
N GLY A 32 -2.64 7.82 -16.64
CA GLY A 32 -2.73 9.28 -16.46
C GLY A 32 -2.66 9.68 -14.99
N ARG A 33 -3.41 8.98 -14.12
CA ARG A 33 -3.41 9.22 -12.67
C ARG A 33 -2.11 8.80 -12.01
N HIS A 34 -1.43 7.77 -12.49
CA HIS A 34 -0.17 7.28 -11.92
C HIS A 34 0.93 8.35 -11.97
N LYS A 35 1.06 9.07 -13.09
CA LYS A 35 2.04 10.18 -13.21
C LYS A 35 1.73 11.31 -12.22
N LEU A 36 0.47 11.73 -12.18
CA LEU A 36 0.00 12.77 -11.26
C LEU A 36 0.16 12.34 -9.79
N ALA A 37 -0.12 11.07 -9.48
CA ALA A 37 0.03 10.53 -8.14
C ALA A 37 1.49 10.59 -7.67
N MET A 38 2.45 10.26 -8.53
CA MET A 38 3.88 10.37 -8.19
C MET A 38 4.26 11.81 -7.81
N GLU A 39 3.79 12.80 -8.58
CA GLU A 39 4.04 14.23 -8.32
C GLU A 39 3.40 14.65 -6.98
N ILE A 40 2.14 14.31 -6.75
CA ILE A 40 1.43 14.64 -5.51
C ILE A 40 2.08 13.97 -4.29
N PHE A 41 2.44 12.69 -4.39
CA PHE A 41 3.05 11.95 -3.29
C PHE A 41 4.41 12.54 -2.92
N SER A 42 5.21 12.93 -3.91
CA SER A 42 6.49 13.59 -3.69
C SER A 42 6.30 14.98 -3.08
N GLN A 43 5.39 15.80 -3.63
CA GLN A 43 5.12 17.15 -3.11
C GLN A 43 4.63 17.13 -1.65
N ARG A 44 3.77 16.15 -1.31
CA ARG A 44 3.22 15.99 0.05
C ARG A 44 4.13 15.22 1.00
N GLN A 45 5.33 14.83 0.56
CA GLN A 45 6.28 14.02 1.35
C GLN A 45 5.66 12.72 1.88
N ILE A 46 4.73 12.13 1.11
CA ILE A 46 4.09 10.87 1.46
C ILE A 46 5.03 9.72 1.12
N LEU A 47 5.61 9.75 -0.08
CA LEU A 47 6.52 8.72 -0.59
C LEU A 47 7.53 9.37 -1.54
N LEU A 48 8.80 9.01 -1.40
CA LEU A 48 9.84 9.47 -2.31
C LEU A 48 9.63 8.84 -3.71
N PRO A 49 10.01 9.53 -4.81
CA PRO A 49 9.88 8.97 -6.16
C PRO A 49 10.55 7.60 -6.33
N SER A 50 11.71 7.40 -5.70
CA SER A 50 12.45 6.14 -5.72
C SER A 50 11.74 4.97 -5.03
N ALA A 51 10.89 5.27 -4.06
CA ALA A 51 10.03 4.32 -3.35
C ALA A 51 8.70 4.12 -4.08
N PHE A 52 8.15 5.19 -4.67
CA PHE A 52 6.92 5.16 -5.46
C PHE A 52 7.00 4.14 -6.59
N VAL A 53 8.11 4.09 -7.31
CA VAL A 53 8.31 3.13 -8.42
C VAL A 53 8.46 1.67 -7.97
N GLN A 54 8.59 1.40 -6.66
CA GLN A 54 8.68 0.04 -6.10
C GLN A 54 7.31 -0.54 -5.78
N VAL A 55 6.30 0.30 -5.53
CA VAL A 55 4.96 -0.14 -5.12
C VAL A 55 4.25 -0.84 -6.28
N ASP A 56 3.51 -1.91 -5.97
CA ASP A 56 2.60 -2.56 -6.90
C ASP A 56 1.29 -1.76 -7.07
N TRP A 57 1.36 -0.67 -7.81
CA TRP A 57 0.20 0.20 -8.05
C TRP A 57 -0.96 -0.49 -8.75
N ASN A 58 -0.72 -1.59 -9.47
CA ASN A 58 -1.81 -2.33 -10.12
C ASN A 58 -2.70 -3.00 -9.06
N ASN A 59 -2.09 -3.72 -8.12
CA ASN A 59 -2.83 -4.38 -7.05
C ASN A 59 -3.37 -3.37 -6.01
N VAL A 60 -2.62 -2.30 -5.71
CA VAL A 60 -3.13 -1.19 -4.88
C VAL A 60 -4.36 -0.55 -5.51
N ASN A 61 -4.35 -0.25 -6.81
CA ASN A 61 -5.52 0.34 -7.50
C ASN A 61 -6.74 -0.60 -7.45
N LYS A 62 -6.53 -1.91 -7.64
CA LYS A 62 -7.62 -2.90 -7.49
C LYS A 62 -8.20 -2.92 -6.09
N ALA A 63 -7.35 -2.87 -5.05
CA ALA A 63 -7.80 -2.89 -3.66
C ALA A 63 -8.53 -1.60 -3.25
N LEU A 64 -8.08 -0.44 -3.74
CA LEU A 64 -8.68 0.87 -3.44
C LEU A 64 -10.12 1.02 -3.97
N HIS A 65 -10.53 0.23 -4.96
CA HIS A 65 -11.92 0.19 -5.38
C HIS A 65 -12.87 -0.41 -4.33
N ALA A 66 -12.35 -1.20 -3.38
CA ALA A 66 -13.13 -1.84 -2.33
C ALA A 66 -12.99 -1.15 -0.96
N VAL A 67 -11.97 -0.31 -0.76
CA VAL A 67 -11.67 0.32 0.53
C VAL A 67 -11.56 1.84 0.36
N HIS A 68 -12.51 2.58 0.92
CA HIS A 68 -12.44 4.04 0.97
C HIS A 68 -11.61 4.49 2.18
N ASP A 69 -10.43 5.04 1.88
CA ASP A 69 -9.31 5.33 2.79
C ASP A 69 -9.55 6.54 3.71
N ILE A 70 -10.53 6.44 4.61
CA ILE A 70 -10.72 7.42 5.70
C ILE A 70 -10.90 6.67 7.01
N ALA A 71 -9.79 6.32 7.65
CA ALA A 71 -9.84 5.93 9.05
C ALA A 71 -10.35 7.11 9.89
N GLY A 72 -11.42 6.87 10.66
CA GLY A 72 -12.06 7.85 11.53
C GLY A 72 -11.24 8.17 12.77
N THR A 73 -9.98 8.58 12.61
CA THR A 73 -9.15 9.01 13.75
C THR A 73 -9.64 10.35 14.26
N ASN A 74 -9.42 10.65 15.54
CA ASN A 74 -9.82 11.91 16.14
C ASN A 74 -9.24 13.13 15.41
N TYR A 75 -8.03 13.04 14.84
CA TYR A 75 -7.49 14.10 13.97
C TYR A 75 -8.36 14.35 12.71
N ARG A 76 -8.90 13.29 12.10
CA ARG A 76 -9.81 13.41 10.94
C ARG A 76 -11.18 13.93 11.37
N LEU A 77 -11.74 13.39 12.45
CA LEU A 77 -13.04 13.80 12.97
C LEU A 77 -13.04 15.27 13.40
N ASN A 78 -12.01 15.72 14.13
CA ASN A 78 -11.85 17.13 14.50
C ASN A 78 -11.76 18.04 13.26
N LYS A 79 -11.16 17.60 12.16
CA LYS A 79 -11.17 18.37 10.90
C LYS A 79 -12.56 18.48 10.26
N CYS A 80 -13.45 17.55 10.54
CA CYS A 80 -14.81 17.53 10.00
C CYS A 80 -15.77 18.39 10.83
N ASP A 81 -15.73 18.30 12.16
CA ASP A 81 -16.70 18.98 13.04
C ASP A 81 -16.11 20.01 14.02
N GLY A 82 -14.79 20.04 14.20
CA GLY A 82 -14.12 20.94 15.13
C GLY A 82 -14.30 20.61 16.62
N THR A 83 -15.10 19.58 16.97
CA THR A 83 -15.49 19.30 18.35
C THR A 83 -14.72 18.14 18.98
N HIS A 84 -14.20 17.22 18.17
CA HIS A 84 -13.43 16.10 18.70
C HIS A 84 -12.09 16.56 19.29
N SER A 85 -11.65 15.97 20.39
CA SER A 85 -10.28 16.16 20.88
C SER A 85 -9.28 15.74 19.81
N LEU A 86 -8.14 16.43 19.68
CA LEU A 86 -7.07 15.98 18.78
C LEU A 86 -6.29 14.79 19.33
N LEU A 87 -6.39 14.52 20.64
CA LEU A 87 -5.59 13.53 21.33
C LEU A 87 -6.09 12.11 21.06
N CYS A 88 -5.14 11.17 21.09
CA CYS A 88 -5.41 9.74 21.10
C CYS A 88 -6.25 9.40 22.34
N PRO A 89 -7.41 8.74 22.18
CA PRO A 89 -8.25 8.37 23.32
C PRO A 89 -7.61 7.29 24.20
N SER A 90 -6.57 6.61 23.71
CA SER A 90 -5.87 5.56 24.45
C SER A 90 -4.70 6.13 25.26
N CYS A 91 -3.72 6.76 24.62
CA CYS A 91 -2.54 7.27 25.34
C CYS A 91 -2.70 8.69 25.89
N LEU A 92 -3.69 9.46 25.41
CA LEU A 92 -3.98 10.86 25.80
C LEU A 92 -2.82 11.87 25.62
N THR A 93 -1.68 11.46 25.05
CA THR A 93 -0.46 12.30 24.96
C THR A 93 -0.18 12.82 23.55
N ALA A 94 -0.52 12.04 22.53
CA ALA A 94 -0.20 12.35 21.12
C ALA A 94 -1.47 12.60 20.31
N LYS A 95 -1.32 13.31 19.17
CA LYS A 95 -2.43 13.51 18.23
C LYS A 95 -2.84 12.17 17.59
N GLU A 96 -4.12 11.83 17.59
CA GLU A 96 -4.60 10.58 17.00
C GLU A 96 -4.61 10.65 15.46
N THR A 97 -3.48 10.28 14.87
CA THR A 97 -3.36 10.04 13.43
C THR A 97 -3.31 8.54 13.18
N CYS A 98 -3.58 8.07 11.94
CA CYS A 98 -3.43 6.65 11.61
C CYS A 98 -2.01 6.14 11.94
N ALA A 99 -1.02 7.00 11.72
CA ALA A 99 0.38 6.73 12.05
C ALA A 99 0.57 6.45 13.54
N HIS A 100 -0.03 7.29 14.38
CA HIS A 100 0.07 7.14 15.82
C HIS A 100 -0.69 5.90 16.29
N VAL A 101 -1.88 5.62 15.75
CA VAL A 101 -2.66 4.42 16.13
C VAL A 101 -1.86 3.14 15.89
N LEU A 102 -1.15 3.03 14.77
CA LEU A 102 -0.30 1.88 14.45
C LEU A 102 0.93 1.72 15.37
N MET A 103 1.34 2.81 16.03
CA MET A 103 2.57 2.89 16.83
C MET A 103 2.29 3.26 18.28
N CYS A 104 1.03 3.20 18.71
CA CYS A 104 0.64 3.60 20.05
C CYS A 104 1.09 2.52 21.02
N GLU A 105 1.90 2.90 22.00
CA GLU A 105 2.47 1.98 23.00
C GLU A 105 1.51 1.66 24.15
N GLU A 106 0.30 2.22 24.13
CA GLU A 106 -0.74 1.88 25.09
C GLU A 106 -1.07 0.37 24.98
N ALA A 107 -1.21 -0.30 26.13
CA ALA A 107 -1.25 -1.75 26.22
C ALA A 107 -2.39 -2.38 25.39
N ASP A 108 -3.60 -1.80 25.43
CA ASP A 108 -4.73 -2.29 24.66
C ASP A 108 -4.55 -2.04 23.16
N ARG A 109 -3.90 -0.94 22.76
CA ARG A 109 -3.53 -0.70 21.35
C ARG A 109 -2.51 -1.70 20.84
N VAL A 110 -1.46 -1.99 21.62
CA VAL A 110 -0.48 -3.01 21.27
C VAL A 110 -1.16 -4.39 21.18
N LYS A 111 -2.04 -4.71 22.11
CA LYS A 111 -2.83 -5.95 22.07
C LYS A 111 -3.70 -6.05 20.83
N CYS A 112 -4.43 -5.00 20.47
CA CYS A 112 -5.25 -4.95 19.25
C CYS A 112 -4.38 -5.11 17.99
N PHE A 113 -3.20 -4.51 17.97
CA PHE A 113 -2.24 -4.65 16.87
C PHE A 113 -1.78 -6.11 16.73
N GLN A 114 -1.38 -6.76 17.81
CA GLN A 114 -0.96 -8.17 17.78
C GLN A 114 -2.08 -9.10 17.33
N MET A 115 -3.31 -8.90 17.82
CA MET A 115 -4.48 -9.67 17.36
C MET A 115 -4.74 -9.47 15.85
N SER A 116 -4.58 -8.25 15.35
CA SER A 116 -4.71 -7.95 13.91
C SER A 116 -3.59 -8.60 13.09
N ALA A 117 -2.37 -8.64 13.62
CA ALA A 117 -1.25 -9.34 13.01
C ALA A 117 -1.49 -10.86 12.98
N ASP A 118 -2.09 -11.45 14.01
CA ASP A 118 -2.44 -12.88 14.04
C ASP A 118 -3.54 -13.22 13.01
N ASN A 119 -4.50 -12.31 12.80
CA ASN A 119 -5.48 -12.45 11.73
C ASN A 119 -4.83 -12.42 10.34
N LEU A 120 -3.88 -11.49 10.12
CA LEU A 120 -3.11 -11.44 8.87
C LEU A 120 -2.32 -12.73 8.66
N HIS A 121 -1.65 -13.23 9.69
CA HIS A 121 -0.89 -14.47 9.64
C HIS A 121 -1.77 -15.67 9.26
N SER A 122 -2.94 -15.78 9.90
CA SER A 122 -3.92 -16.82 9.60
C SER A 122 -4.43 -16.71 8.15
N TRP A 123 -4.65 -15.48 7.67
CA TRP A 123 -5.05 -15.23 6.29
C TRP A 123 -3.96 -15.64 5.29
N LEU A 124 -2.69 -15.28 5.52
CA LEU A 124 -1.56 -15.66 4.66
C LEU A 124 -1.48 -17.18 4.46
N ARG A 125 -1.67 -17.94 5.54
CA ARG A 125 -1.76 -19.42 5.51
C ARG A 125 -2.97 -19.91 4.75
N SER A 126 -4.13 -19.28 4.95
CA SER A 126 -5.38 -19.69 4.30
C SER A 126 -5.35 -19.55 2.79
N VAL A 127 -4.51 -18.65 2.27
CA VAL A 127 -4.32 -18.42 0.82
C VAL A 127 -3.03 -19.07 0.29
N ASP A 128 -2.44 -19.99 1.06
CA ASP A 128 -1.24 -20.77 0.69
C ASP A 128 -0.04 -19.89 0.29
N THR A 129 0.19 -18.80 1.06
CA THR A 129 1.39 -17.98 0.88
C THR A 129 2.63 -18.82 1.21
N CYS A 130 3.67 -18.74 0.38
CA CYS A 130 4.96 -19.40 0.63
C CYS A 130 5.46 -19.16 2.07
N GLU A 131 5.83 -20.24 2.78
CA GLU A 131 6.24 -20.21 4.19
C GLU A 131 7.38 -19.21 4.45
N VAL A 132 8.34 -19.12 3.52
CA VAL A 132 9.45 -18.15 3.61
C VAL A 132 8.92 -16.72 3.61
N LEU A 133 7.99 -16.39 2.72
CA LEU A 133 7.39 -15.05 2.68
C LEU A 133 6.53 -14.78 3.91
N GLU A 134 5.75 -15.76 4.37
CA GLU A 134 4.96 -15.66 5.61
C GLU A 134 5.83 -15.24 6.79
N VAL A 135 6.95 -15.94 7.02
CA VAL A 135 7.88 -15.65 8.11
C VAL A 135 8.43 -14.22 8.01
N HIS A 136 8.86 -13.79 6.82
CA HIS A 136 9.45 -12.47 6.64
C HIS A 136 8.42 -11.33 6.71
N ILE A 137 7.23 -11.53 6.14
CA ILE A 137 6.12 -10.58 6.25
C ILE A 137 5.75 -10.40 7.73
N MET A 138 5.54 -11.50 8.46
CA MET A 138 5.10 -11.43 9.85
C MET A 138 6.16 -10.85 10.78
N ARG A 139 7.44 -11.16 10.54
CA ARG A 139 8.55 -10.52 11.27
C ARG A 139 8.59 -9.03 11.00
N PHE A 140 8.44 -8.61 9.74
CA PHE A 140 8.42 -7.20 9.39
C PHE A 140 7.22 -6.47 10.02
N VAL A 141 6.01 -7.04 9.97
CA VAL A 141 4.81 -6.49 10.63
C VAL A 141 5.06 -6.30 12.11
N ARG A 142 5.49 -7.37 12.81
CA ARG A 142 5.64 -7.38 14.27
C ARG A 142 6.81 -6.53 14.77
N SER A 143 7.76 -6.17 13.91
CA SER A 143 8.85 -5.27 14.29
C SER A 143 8.37 -3.85 14.64
N MET A 144 7.14 -3.47 14.27
CA MET A 144 6.62 -2.11 14.53
C MET A 144 7.61 -1.03 14.10
N ASN A 145 8.10 -1.10 12.86
CA ASN A 145 9.06 -0.16 12.28
C ASN A 145 10.46 -0.14 12.96
N SER A 146 10.76 -1.08 13.86
CA SER A 146 12.10 -1.21 14.47
C SER A 146 13.10 -1.96 13.60
N GLU A 147 12.62 -2.80 12.66
CA GLU A 147 13.47 -3.58 11.77
C GLU A 147 13.18 -3.31 10.29
N ARG A 148 14.22 -3.42 9.47
CA ARG A 148 14.12 -3.45 8.01
C ARG A 148 13.71 -4.85 7.54
N PHE A 149 12.95 -4.93 6.45
CA PHE A 149 12.58 -6.19 5.82
C PHE A 149 13.82 -7.00 5.43
N LEU A 150 14.90 -6.34 4.98
CA LEU A 150 16.16 -7.02 4.66
C LEU A 150 16.82 -7.68 5.88
N ILE A 151 16.77 -7.05 7.05
CA ILE A 151 17.33 -7.65 8.28
C ILE A 151 16.49 -8.87 8.66
N ALA A 152 15.17 -8.72 8.61
CA ALA A 152 14.24 -9.83 8.79
C ALA A 152 14.48 -10.99 7.81
N SER A 153 14.97 -10.71 6.58
CA SER A 153 15.29 -11.73 5.59
C SER A 153 16.64 -12.41 5.73
N LEU A 154 17.64 -11.72 6.28
CA LEU A 154 19.02 -12.21 6.35
C LEU A 154 19.32 -13.10 7.56
N GLU A 155 18.58 -12.97 8.65
CA GLU A 155 18.86 -13.73 9.88
C GLU A 155 18.19 -15.11 9.91
N SER A 156 17.09 -15.32 9.17
CA SER A 156 16.31 -16.56 9.24
C SER A 156 16.90 -17.72 8.45
N ALA A 157 17.88 -17.47 7.59
CA ALA A 157 18.65 -18.50 6.90
C ALA A 157 19.91 -17.82 6.37
N GLY A 158 21.00 -18.57 6.11
CA GLY A 158 22.15 -18.10 5.34
C GLY A 158 21.81 -17.78 3.87
N ASN A 159 20.73 -17.02 3.67
CA ASN A 159 19.89 -16.98 2.50
C ASN A 159 20.48 -15.99 1.51
N ARG A 160 21.22 -16.54 0.56
CA ARG A 160 21.68 -15.82 -0.63
C ARG A 160 20.63 -15.84 -1.74
N ASP A 161 19.34 -16.06 -1.43
CA ASP A 161 18.28 -15.95 -2.43
C ASP A 161 18.27 -14.54 -3.03
N PRO A 162 18.67 -14.38 -4.31
CA PRO A 162 18.76 -13.07 -4.95
C PRO A 162 17.38 -12.44 -5.13
N ILE A 163 16.33 -13.26 -5.24
CA ILE A 163 14.95 -12.82 -5.44
C ILE A 163 14.41 -12.25 -4.14
N LEU A 164 14.56 -12.97 -3.02
CA LEU A 164 14.17 -12.48 -1.71
C LEU A 164 14.91 -11.18 -1.34
N ASN A 165 16.22 -11.13 -1.59
CA ASN A 165 17.03 -9.94 -1.33
C ASN A 165 16.58 -8.72 -2.16
N ARG A 166 16.17 -8.94 -3.40
CA ARG A 166 15.61 -7.89 -4.27
C ARG A 166 14.27 -7.39 -3.73
N LEU A 167 13.39 -8.31 -3.35
CA LEU A 167 12.11 -8.00 -2.72
C LEU A 167 12.31 -7.19 -1.45
N ALA A 168 13.17 -7.67 -0.55
CA ALA A 168 13.45 -7.02 0.73
C ALA A 168 13.97 -5.57 0.55
N ARG A 169 14.94 -5.37 -0.34
CA ARG A 169 15.47 -4.03 -0.67
C ARG A 169 14.42 -3.13 -1.32
N SER A 170 13.52 -3.71 -2.11
CA SER A 170 12.40 -2.99 -2.73
C SER A 170 11.39 -2.55 -1.67
N GLN A 171 11.02 -3.44 -0.74
CA GLN A 171 10.09 -3.15 0.34
C GLN A 171 10.67 -2.16 1.36
N ASP A 172 11.97 -2.24 1.66
CA ASP A 172 12.65 -1.29 2.55
C ASP A 172 12.62 0.15 2.02
N LYS A 173 12.62 0.35 0.70
CA LYS A 173 12.45 1.68 0.11
C LYS A 173 11.06 2.24 0.37
N ILE A 174 10.03 1.39 0.37
CA ILE A 174 8.64 1.78 0.66
C ILE A 174 8.48 2.06 2.16
N GLY A 175 9.10 1.23 2.99
CA GLY A 175 9.13 1.36 4.43
C GLY A 175 7.93 0.71 5.13
N TRP A 176 8.07 0.51 6.44
CA TRP A 176 7.11 -0.24 7.25
C TRP A 176 5.74 0.43 7.30
N ARG A 177 5.70 1.74 7.55
CA ARG A 177 4.41 2.46 7.67
C ARG A 177 3.58 2.35 6.40
N ARG A 178 4.21 2.53 5.23
CA ARG A 178 3.52 2.47 3.94
C ARG A 178 3.09 1.05 3.59
N PHE A 179 3.88 0.05 3.99
CA PHE A 179 3.47 -1.36 3.93
C PHE A 179 2.18 -1.61 4.74
N MET A 180 2.10 -1.12 5.98
CA MET A 180 0.90 -1.26 6.82
C MET A 180 -0.32 -0.51 6.25
N GLU A 181 -0.09 0.52 5.43
CA GLU A 181 -1.13 1.24 4.69
C GLU A 181 -1.45 0.59 3.32
N GLY A 182 -0.95 -0.63 3.05
CA GLY A 182 -1.26 -1.42 1.86
C GLY A 182 -0.30 -1.25 0.68
N MET A 183 0.77 -0.47 0.81
CA MET A 183 1.77 -0.30 -0.25
C MET A 183 2.82 -1.42 -0.18
N ILE A 184 2.59 -2.47 -0.97
CA ILE A 184 3.51 -3.60 -1.11
C ILE A 184 4.42 -3.44 -2.33
N SER A 185 5.61 -4.03 -2.26
CA SER A 185 6.55 -4.09 -3.38
C SER A 185 5.99 -4.93 -4.53
N LYS A 186 6.18 -4.45 -5.76
CA LYS A 186 5.92 -5.22 -6.99
C LYS A 186 6.78 -6.47 -7.15
N GLU A 187 7.84 -6.62 -6.34
CA GLU A 187 8.71 -7.79 -6.36
C GLU A 187 8.07 -8.99 -5.62
N PHE A 188 7.01 -8.80 -4.82
CA PHE A 188 6.26 -9.91 -4.21
C PHE A 188 5.72 -10.88 -5.27
N CYS A 189 5.20 -10.38 -6.40
CA CYS A 189 4.69 -11.21 -7.50
C CYS A 189 5.78 -11.96 -8.28
N ARG A 190 7.07 -11.75 -7.95
CA ARG A 190 8.21 -12.42 -8.61
C ARG A 190 8.85 -13.47 -7.72
N TYR A 191 8.41 -13.57 -6.47
CA TYR A 191 8.84 -14.63 -5.58
C TYR A 191 8.06 -15.90 -5.89
N PRO A 192 8.73 -17.03 -6.14
CA PRO A 192 8.10 -18.30 -6.51
C PRO A 192 7.31 -18.92 -5.35
#